data_AF-A0A942U4C2-F1
#
_entry.id   AF-A0A942U4C2-F1
#
_cell.length_a   1.000
_cell.length_b   1.000
_cell.length_c   1.000
_cell.angle_alpha   90.00
_cell.angle_beta   90.00
_cell.angle_gamma   90.00
#
_symmetry.space_group_name_H-M   'P 1'
#
loop_
_entity.id
_entity.type
_entity.pdbx_description
1 polymer ?
#
loop_
_entity_poly.entity_id
_entity_poly.type
_entity_poly.pdbx_seq_one_letter_code
_entity_poly.pdbx_strand_id
1 'polypeptide(L)'
;MLAMFFWAFVIGGLICVIGQLLFDVAKLTPGHTLSLLVVAGAILAGFGLYEPLINFAGAGATIPITSFGNALVHGALDDANNHGLIGVLTGMFQVTSSGVSAAIIFGFIGALVFKPKG
;
A
#
# COMPACT_ATOMS: atom_id res chain seq x y z
N MET A 1 -4.12 -19.17 15.51
CA MET A 1 -3.21 -19.24 14.34
C MET A 1 -3.97 -19.49 13.04
N LEU A 2 -4.74 -20.58 12.91
CA LEU A 2 -5.51 -20.84 11.68
C LEU A 2 -6.56 -19.75 11.35
N ALA A 3 -7.27 -19.25 12.36
CA ALA A 3 -8.24 -18.16 12.19
C ALA A 3 -7.61 -16.85 11.67
N MET A 4 -6.38 -16.55 12.06
CA MET A 4 -5.64 -15.37 11.58
C MET A 4 -5.30 -15.51 10.09
N PHE A 5 -4.82 -16.68 9.66
CA PHE A 5 -4.56 -16.94 8.24
C PHE A 5 -5.84 -16.91 7.40
N PHE A 6 -6.94 -17.42 7.95
CA PHE A 6 -8.24 -17.37 7.29
C PHE A 6 -8.69 -15.92 7.06
N TRP A 7 -8.67 -15.07 8.09
CA TRP A 7 -9.06 -13.66 7.94
C TRP A 7 -8.09 -12.87 7.04
N ALA A 8 -6.79 -13.15 7.13
CA ALA A 8 -5.81 -12.57 6.21
C ALA A 8 -6.11 -12.92 4.75
N PHE A 9 -6.43 -14.19 4.47
CA PHE A 9 -6.81 -14.63 3.13
C PHE A 9 -8.11 -13.99 2.65
N VAL A 10 -9.15 -13.94 3.49
CA VAL A 10 -10.45 -13.38 3.12
C VAL A 10 -10.35 -11.88 2.84
N ILE A 11 -9.74 -11.11 3.74
CA ILE A 11 -9.65 -9.64 3.58
C ILE A 11 -8.71 -9.28 2.42
N GLY A 12 -7.54 -9.92 2.33
CA GLY A 12 -6.63 -9.70 1.21
C GLY A 12 -7.28 -10.09 -0.12
N GLY A 13 -7.97 -11.23 -0.15
CA GLY A 13 -8.71 -11.70 -1.33
C GLY A 13 -9.84 -10.74 -1.74
N LEU A 14 -10.59 -10.19 -0.79
CA LEU A 14 -11.62 -9.19 -1.08
C LEU A 14 -11.05 -7.92 -1.69
N ILE A 15 -9.91 -7.43 -1.20
CA ILE A 15 -9.22 -6.27 -1.80
C ILE A 15 -8.78 -6.59 -3.22
N CYS A 16 -8.27 -7.80 -3.47
CA CYS A 16 -7.91 -8.25 -4.82
C CYS A 16 -9.13 -8.34 -5.75
N VAL A 17 -10.27 -8.85 -5.27
CA VAL A 17 -11.53 -8.91 -6.04
C VAL A 17 -11.99 -7.51 -6.41
N ILE A 18 -11.90 -6.53 -5.50
CA ILE A 18 -12.21 -5.12 -5.82
C ILE A 18 -11.29 -4.62 -6.94
N GLY A 19 -9.99 -4.91 -6.86
CA GLY A 19 -9.05 -4.56 -7.92
C GLY A 19 -9.39 -5.21 -9.27
N GLN A 20 -9.75 -6.50 -9.28
CA GLN A 20 -10.19 -7.22 -10.47
C GLN A 20 -11.48 -6.61 -11.06
N LEU A 21 -12.47 -6.27 -10.23
CA LEU A 21 -13.69 -5.61 -10.69
C LEU A 21 -13.41 -4.24 -11.33
N LEU A 22 -12.42 -3.50 -10.84
CA LEU A 22 -11.99 -2.25 -11.47
C LEU A 22 -11.41 -2.47 -12.88
N PHE A 23 -10.74 -3.59 -13.11
CA PHE A 23 -10.27 -3.97 -14.45
C PHE A 23 -11.40 -4.47 -15.34
N ASP A 24 -12.23 -5.39 -14.84
CA ASP A 24 -13.18 -6.12 -15.67
C ASP A 24 -14.45 -5.32 -15.96
N VAL A 25 -14.96 -4.60 -14.96
CA VAL A 25 -16.22 -3.83 -15.06
C VAL A 25 -15.92 -2.38 -15.43
N ALA A 26 -15.05 -1.72 -14.68
CA ALA A 26 -14.76 -0.30 -14.89
C ALA A 26 -13.73 -0.05 -16.01
N LYS A 27 -13.08 -1.10 -16.54
CA LYS A 27 -12.07 -1.03 -17.62
C LYS A 27 -10.98 0.01 -17.33
N LEU A 28 -10.62 0.14 -16.06
CA LEU A 28 -9.58 1.07 -15.64
C LEU A 28 -8.20 0.54 -16.03
N THR A 29 -7.30 1.47 -16.38
CA THR A 29 -5.90 1.14 -16.61
C THR A 29 -5.24 0.73 -15.28
N PRO A 30 -4.13 -0.03 -15.32
CA PRO A 30 -3.39 -0.39 -14.11
C PRO A 30 -3.04 0.83 -13.25
N GLY A 31 -2.66 1.95 -13.87
CA GLY A 31 -2.36 3.19 -13.16
C GLY A 31 -3.55 3.75 -12.37
N HIS A 32 -4.74 3.78 -12.98
CA HIS A 32 -5.96 4.27 -12.33
C HIS A 32 -6.42 3.35 -11.18
N THR A 33 -6.31 2.03 -11.36
CA THR A 33 -6.68 1.06 -10.32
C THR A 33 -5.75 1.17 -9.11
N LEU A 34 -4.44 1.23 -9.34
CA LEU A 34 -3.46 1.36 -8.28
C LEU A 34 -3.62 2.68 -7.52
N SER A 35 -3.78 3.81 -8.22
CA SER A 35 -3.95 5.11 -7.57
C SER A 35 -5.22 5.16 -6.72
N LEU A 36 -6.33 4.60 -7.20
CA LEU A 36 -7.59 4.58 -6.45
C LEU A 36 -7.48 3.74 -5.17
N LEU A 37 -6.84 2.57 -5.24
CA LEU A 37 -6.60 1.74 -4.05
C LEU A 37 -5.67 2.42 -3.04
N VAL A 38 -4.62 3.10 -3.50
CA VAL A 38 -3.72 3.88 -2.63
C VAL A 38 -4.47 5.02 -1.95
N VAL A 39 -5.27 5.80 -2.71
CA VAL A 39 -6.06 6.90 -2.17
C VAL A 39 -7.11 6.40 -1.18
N ALA A 40 -7.79 5.29 -1.47
CA ALA A 40 -8.74 4.68 -0.54
C ALA A 40 -8.07 4.27 0.78
N GLY A 41 -6.87 3.67 0.71
CA GLY A 41 -6.06 3.34 1.88
C GLY A 41 -5.65 4.57 2.69
N ALA A 42 -5.21 5.64 2.03
CA ALA A 42 -4.85 6.90 2.67
C ALA A 42 -6.05 7.56 3.36
N ILE A 43 -7.23 7.54 2.74
CA ILE A 43 -8.47 8.06 3.34
C ILE A 43 -8.82 7.24 4.60
N LEU A 44 -8.78 5.91 4.53
CA LEU A 44 -9.03 5.05 5.69
C LEU A 44 -8.05 5.32 6.83
N ALA A 45 -6.77 5.55 6.50
CA ALA A 45 -5.73 5.89 7.45
C ALA A 45 -5.96 7.25 8.11
N GLY A 46 -6.36 8.26 7.34
CA GLY A 46 -6.70 9.59 7.86
C GLY A 46 -7.88 9.57 8.84
N PHE A 47 -8.81 8.61 8.70
CA PHE A 47 -9.89 8.37 9.65
C PHE A 47 -9.50 7.43 10.82
N GLY A 48 -8.27 6.92 10.86
CA GLY A 48 -7.81 5.96 11.88
C GLY A 48 -8.46 4.58 11.77
N LEU A 49 -9.03 4.24 10.61
CA LEU A 49 -9.73 2.99 10.36
C LEU A 49 -8.81 1.89 9.79
N TYR A 50 -7.65 2.27 9.26
CA TYR A 50 -6.71 1.32 8.66
C TYR A 50 -5.94 0.50 9.71
N GLU A 51 -5.48 1.08 10.83
CA GLU A 51 -4.86 0.33 11.93
C GLU A 51 -5.75 -0.77 12.53
N PRO A 52 -7.04 -0.52 12.85
CA PRO A 52 -7.97 -1.59 13.25
C PRO A 52 -8.11 -2.69 12.21
N LEU A 53 -8.09 -2.33 10.92
CA LEU A 53 -8.14 -3.29 9.82
C LEU A 53 -6.87 -4.16 9.79
N ILE A 54 -5.70 -3.57 10.00
CA ILE A 54 -4.43 -4.31 10.15
C ILE A 54 -4.48 -5.24 11.37
N ASN A 55 -4.97 -4.78 12.51
CA ASN A 55 -5.06 -5.59 13.72
C ASN A 55 -5.99 -6.79 13.57
N PHE A 56 -7.04 -6.66 12.75
CA PHE A 56 -7.98 -7.74 12.46
C PHE A 56 -7.49 -8.70 11.37
N ALA A 57 -7.03 -8.16 10.24
CA ALA A 57 -6.70 -8.93 9.04
C ALA A 57 -5.21 -9.32 8.93
N GLY A 58 -4.34 -8.70 9.72
CA GLY A 58 -2.89 -8.87 9.64
C GLY A 58 -2.37 -8.67 8.22
N ALA A 59 -1.69 -9.70 7.70
CA ALA A 59 -1.14 -9.71 6.36
C ALA A 59 -2.17 -9.45 5.25
N GLY A 60 -3.45 -9.73 5.48
CA GLY A 60 -4.52 -9.45 4.53
C GLY A 60 -4.73 -7.95 4.26
N ALA A 61 -4.38 -7.09 5.20
CA ALA A 61 -4.42 -5.64 5.03
C ALA A 61 -3.04 -5.06 4.71
N THR A 62 -1.95 -5.58 5.26
CA THR A 62 -0.61 -4.98 5.07
C THR A 62 0.04 -5.28 3.73
N ILE A 63 -0.37 -6.34 3.03
CA ILE A 63 0.23 -6.75 1.74
C ILE A 63 -0.37 -6.01 0.53
N PRO A 64 -1.70 -5.80 0.44
CA PRO A 64 -2.28 -5.06 -0.68
C PRO A 64 -1.78 -3.61 -0.77
N ILE A 65 -1.79 -3.05 -1.98
CA ILE A 65 -1.29 -1.68 -2.25
C ILE A 65 -2.04 -0.59 -1.48
N THR A 66 -3.24 -0.88 -0.96
CA THR A 66 -3.97 0.03 -0.05
C THR A 66 -3.14 0.38 1.18
N SER A 67 -2.28 -0.54 1.66
CA SER A 67 -1.39 -0.30 2.82
C SER A 67 -0.30 0.72 2.51
N PHE A 68 0.04 0.93 1.25
CA PHE A 68 0.95 1.99 0.84
C PHE A 68 0.35 3.36 1.17
N GLY A 69 -0.96 3.54 0.92
CA GLY A 69 -1.69 4.74 1.33
C GLY A 69 -1.65 4.97 2.84
N ASN A 70 -1.82 3.91 3.64
CA ASN A 70 -1.67 3.99 5.09
C ASN A 70 -0.28 4.47 5.51
N ALA A 71 0.77 3.87 4.94
CA ALA A 71 2.15 4.23 5.25
C ALA A 71 2.50 5.68 4.89
N LEU A 72 1.96 6.21 3.77
CA LEU A 72 2.12 7.62 3.39
C LEU A 72 1.51 8.56 4.43
N VAL A 73 0.29 8.28 4.88
CA VAL A 73 -0.40 9.11 5.87
C VAL A 73 0.28 9.02 7.24
N HIS A 74 0.64 7.81 7.68
CA HIS A 74 1.35 7.62 8.95
C HIS A 74 2.69 8.37 8.95
N GLY A 75 3.50 8.22 7.91
CA GLY A 75 4.78 8.94 7.79
C GLY A 75 4.62 10.45 7.73
N ALA A 76 3.58 10.95 7.07
CA ALA A 76 3.27 12.37 7.05
C ALA A 76 2.84 12.91 8.43
N LEU A 77 2.02 12.16 9.16
CA LEU A 77 1.56 12.55 10.50
C LEU A 77 2.70 12.50 11.53
N ASP A 78 3.54 11.48 11.48
CA ASP A 78 4.68 11.31 12.39
C ASP A 78 5.64 12.50 12.28
N ASP A 79 5.98 12.90 11.05
CA ASP A 79 6.91 14.01 10.84
C ASP A 79 6.24 15.39 10.99
N ALA A 80 4.93 15.48 10.75
CA ALA A 80 4.16 16.69 11.04
C ALA A 80 4.19 17.05 12.53
N ASN A 81 4.19 16.07 13.42
CA ASN A 81 4.31 16.30 14.86
C ASN A 81 5.67 16.91 15.26
N ASN A 82 6.72 16.67 14.46
CA ASN A 82 8.08 17.16 14.73
C ASN A 82 8.37 18.50 14.03
N HIS A 83 7.96 18.64 12.77
CA HIS A 83 8.36 19.75 11.88
C HIS A 83 7.17 20.59 11.39
N GLY A 84 5.97 20.38 11.95
CA GLY A 84 4.76 21.09 11.59
C GLY A 84 4.34 20.82 10.14
N LEU A 85 3.88 21.85 9.43
CA LEU A 85 3.37 21.70 8.07
C LEU A 85 4.44 21.21 7.07
N ILE A 86 5.71 21.58 7.30
CA ILE A 86 6.83 21.11 6.46
C ILE A 86 7.02 19.59 6.63
N GLY A 87 6.82 19.10 7.85
CA GLY A 87 6.88 17.67 8.19
C GLY A 87 5.93 16.81 7.36
N VAL A 88 4.74 17.31 7.03
CA VAL A 88 3.78 16.59 6.17
C VAL A 88 4.41 16.24 4.81
N LEU A 89 5.18 17.16 4.22
CA LEU A 89 5.79 16.97 2.92
C LEU A 89 7.04 16.09 2.98
N THR A 90 7.85 16.24 4.03
CA THR A 90 9.11 15.49 4.20
C THR A 90 8.89 14.07 4.69
N GLY A 91 7.94 13.86 5.60
CA GLY A 91 7.66 12.56 6.22
C GLY A 91 6.93 11.56 5.33
N MET A 92 6.08 12.03 4.41
CA MET A 92 5.23 11.17 3.59
C MET A 92 6.04 10.09 2.83
N PHE A 93 7.20 10.46 2.28
CA PHE A 93 8.05 9.50 1.56
C PHE A 93 9.10 8.81 2.43
N GLN A 94 9.31 9.23 3.67
CA GLN A 94 10.38 8.71 4.51
C GLN A 94 10.18 7.22 4.83
N VAL A 95 8.95 6.84 5.20
CA VAL A 95 8.58 5.45 5.52
C VAL A 95 8.55 4.58 4.25
N THR A 96 8.01 5.11 3.16
CA THR A 96 7.77 4.36 1.92
C THR A 96 8.99 4.26 0.99
N SER A 97 9.97 5.17 1.12
CA SER A 97 11.15 5.23 0.26
C SER A 97 12.02 3.98 0.33
N SER A 98 12.14 3.36 1.50
CA SER A 98 12.93 2.13 1.68
C SER A 98 12.42 0.99 0.80
N GLY A 99 11.11 0.75 0.78
CA GLY A 99 10.47 -0.28 -0.03
C GLY A 99 10.57 0.00 -1.52
N VAL A 100 10.34 1.24 -1.94
CA VAL A 100 10.47 1.65 -3.35
C VAL A 100 11.92 1.53 -3.83
N SER A 101 12.88 1.99 -3.04
CA SER A 101 14.31 1.90 -3.35
C SER A 101 14.75 0.44 -3.46
N ALA A 102 14.32 -0.43 -2.54
CA ALA A 102 14.59 -1.86 -2.59
C ALA A 102 14.02 -2.48 -3.88
N ALA A 103 12.77 -2.19 -4.22
CA ALA A 103 12.13 -2.70 -5.44
C ALA A 103 12.90 -2.30 -6.71
N ILE A 104 13.36 -1.04 -6.80
CA ILE A 104 14.15 -0.54 -7.93
C ILE A 104 15.51 -1.23 -7.99
N ILE A 105 16.25 -1.29 -6.88
CA ILE A 105 17.60 -1.88 -6.83
C ILE A 105 17.56 -3.37 -7.17
N PHE A 106 16.66 -4.14 -6.55
CA PHE A 106 16.55 -5.56 -6.83
C PHE A 106 16.03 -5.84 -8.24
N GLY A 107 15.09 -5.01 -8.74
CA GLY A 107 14.64 -5.07 -10.13
C GLY A 107 15.79 -4.83 -11.11
N PHE A 108 16.64 -3.84 -10.84
CA PHE A 108 17.82 -3.55 -11.64
C PHE A 108 18.85 -4.69 -11.61
N ILE A 109 19.17 -5.24 -10.44
CA ILE A 109 20.07 -6.40 -10.32
C ILE A 109 19.51 -7.60 -11.10
N GLY A 110 18.19 -7.85 -11.00
CA GLY A 110 17.52 -8.89 -11.77
C GLY A 110 17.65 -8.68 -13.28
N ALA A 111 17.54 -7.43 -13.75
CA ALA A 111 17.71 -7.06 -15.15
C ALA A 111 19.17 -7.15 -15.66
N LEU A 112 20.16 -7.17 -14.76
CA LEU A 112 21.56 -7.43 -15.13
C LEU A 112 21.86 -8.93 -15.28
N VAL A 113 21.23 -9.77 -14.45
CA VAL A 113 21.43 -11.23 -14.47
C VAL A 113 20.58 -11.90 -15.56
N PHE A 114 19.36 -11.42 -15.76
CA PHE A 114 18.42 -11.95 -16.73
C PHE A 114 18.18 -10.96 -17.86
N LYS A 115 17.67 -11.44 -18.99
CA LYS A 115 17.27 -10.59 -20.12
C LYS A 115 15.77 -10.33 -20.04
N PRO A 116 15.32 -9.25 -19.36
CA PRO A 116 13.89 -9.00 -19.20
C PRO A 116 13.27 -8.70 -20.57
N LYS A 117 12.10 -9.30 -20.81
CA LYS A 117 11.22 -8.93 -21.93
C LYS A 117 10.28 -7.86 -21.40
N GLY A 118 10.67 -6.60 -21.53
CA GLY A 118 9.79 -5.45 -21.28
C GLY A 118 8.77 -5.31 -22.41
#